data_AF-A0A6P5FWG0-F1
#
_entry.id   AF-A0A6P5FWG0-F1
#
_cell.length_a   1.000
_cell.length_b   1.000
_cell.length_c   1.000
_cell.angle_alpha   90.00
_cell.angle_beta   90.00
_cell.angle_gamma   90.00
#
_symmetry.space_group_name_H-M   'P 1'
#
loop_
_entity.id
_entity.type
_entity.pdbx_description
1 polymer ?
#
loop_
_entity_poly.entity_id
_entity_poly.type
_entity_poly.pdbx_seq_one_letter_code
_entity_poly.pdbx_strand_id
1 'polypeptide(L)'
;MQYRNGVAAAAAEEETGVILGVDGGTTTTVCVCLPAASAAGGSPEKVPVLARAVAGCSNHNSVGEIAARETLEQVMAEALSKAGADHSAVRAVCLAVSGVNHPTDKQRILNWLRDIFPSHVKFYVENDAVAALASGTMGKLHGCVLIAGTGTIAYGFTEDGREARAAGAGPVLGDWGSGYGIAAQALTAVIRAHDGRGPPTNLSESILDKLKLSSPDELIGWTYADPSWARIAALVPIVVSSAEEGDEVANKILSNSVEELADSVIAVVRRLSLCGKEGKDSFPLVMVGGVLESNKGWDIAGKVTNCISKVFPGAHPIRPEVEPAVGAALLAWNNFNKDTKLCNGS
;
A
#
# COMPACT_ATOMS: atom_id res chain seq x y z
N MET A 1 42.54 -13.96 28.26
CA MET A 1 41.95 -12.60 28.30
C MET A 1 41.45 -12.10 26.92
N GLN A 2 41.53 -12.89 25.84
CA GLN A 2 41.14 -12.46 24.48
C GLN A 2 39.68 -12.80 24.07
N TYR A 3 38.95 -13.64 24.82
CA TYR A 3 37.58 -14.04 24.46
C TYR A 3 36.48 -13.00 24.83
N ARG A 4 36.76 -12.04 25.71
CA ARG A 4 35.77 -11.02 26.13
C ARG A 4 35.66 -9.82 25.19
N ASN A 5 36.69 -9.54 24.39
CA ASN A 5 36.70 -8.38 23.47
C ASN A 5 35.95 -8.64 22.16
N GLY A 6 35.85 -9.90 21.69
CA GLY A 6 35.11 -10.24 20.47
C GLY A 6 33.60 -10.17 20.64
N VAL A 7 33.08 -10.53 21.81
CA VAL A 7 31.64 -10.48 22.12
C VAL A 7 31.16 -9.03 22.31
N ALA A 8 32.00 -8.17 22.92
CA ALA A 8 31.69 -6.75 23.08
C ALA A 8 31.78 -5.96 21.76
N ALA A 9 32.69 -6.33 20.85
CA ALA A 9 32.78 -5.73 19.52
C ALA A 9 31.62 -6.15 18.61
N ALA A 10 31.21 -7.43 18.64
CA ALA A 10 30.04 -7.92 17.92
C ALA A 10 28.73 -7.27 18.44
N ALA A 11 28.60 -7.11 19.76
CA ALA A 11 27.47 -6.41 20.37
C ALA A 11 27.45 -4.90 20.05
N ALA A 12 28.61 -4.25 19.91
CA ALA A 12 28.72 -2.85 19.51
C ALA A 12 28.48 -2.63 17.99
N GLU A 13 28.83 -3.60 17.15
CA GLU A 13 28.44 -3.61 15.73
C GLU A 13 26.94 -3.89 15.53
N GLU A 14 26.31 -4.65 16.43
CA GLU A 14 24.84 -4.85 16.44
C GLU A 14 24.06 -3.55 16.79
N GLU A 15 24.64 -2.64 17.57
CA GLU A 15 24.03 -1.34 17.93
C GLU A 15 24.22 -0.21 16.89
N THR A 16 25.13 -0.36 15.92
CA THR A 16 25.54 0.73 15.00
C THR A 16 25.05 0.57 13.55
N GLY A 17 24.22 -0.44 13.28
CA GLY A 17 23.69 -0.72 11.95
C GLY A 17 22.43 0.06 11.57
N VAL A 18 21.94 -0.17 10.34
CA VAL A 18 20.71 0.43 9.81
C VAL A 18 19.71 -0.63 9.32
N ILE A 19 18.44 -0.24 9.32
CA ILE A 19 17.32 -1.01 8.78
C ILE A 19 16.73 -0.25 7.60
N LEU A 20 16.52 -0.95 6.49
CA LEU A 20 15.82 -0.40 5.33
C LEU A 20 14.38 -0.87 5.30
N GLY A 21 13.46 0.06 5.07
CA GLY A 21 12.07 -0.21 4.73
C GLY A 21 11.75 0.36 3.37
N VAL A 22 11.21 -0.48 2.49
CA VAL A 22 10.87 -0.10 1.12
C VAL A 22 9.39 -0.38 0.88
N ASP A 23 8.69 0.62 0.36
CA ASP A 23 7.31 0.54 -0.14
C ASP A 23 7.32 0.81 -1.65
N GLY A 24 7.01 -0.21 -2.45
CA GLY A 24 7.00 -0.13 -3.91
C GLY A 24 5.59 -0.26 -4.48
N GLY A 25 5.06 0.83 -5.01
CA GLY A 25 3.73 0.89 -5.61
C GLY A 25 3.72 1.02 -7.13
N THR A 26 2.52 1.26 -7.68
CA THR A 26 2.29 1.49 -9.13
C THR A 26 2.78 2.84 -9.63
N THR A 27 3.03 3.79 -8.72
CA THR A 27 3.31 5.20 -9.07
C THR A 27 4.65 5.64 -8.53
N THR A 28 4.92 5.34 -7.26
CA THR A 28 6.12 5.73 -6.55
C THR A 28 6.69 4.56 -5.77
N THR A 29 7.99 4.61 -5.54
CA THR A 29 8.71 3.72 -4.64
C THR A 29 9.43 4.56 -3.61
N VAL A 30 9.27 4.27 -2.33
CA VAL A 30 9.90 5.00 -1.22
C VAL A 30 10.77 4.04 -0.44
N CYS A 31 12.01 4.46 -0.15
CA CYS A 31 12.90 3.78 0.78
C CYS A 31 13.22 4.70 1.95
N VAL A 32 13.14 4.17 3.17
CA VAL A 32 13.56 4.84 4.39
C VAL A 32 14.62 4.02 5.12
N CYS A 33 15.52 4.74 5.79
CA CYS A 33 16.60 4.17 6.59
C CYS A 33 16.39 4.54 8.06
N LEU A 34 16.30 3.53 8.94
CA LEU A 34 16.18 3.69 10.39
C LEU A 34 17.44 3.15 11.10
N PRO A 35 17.82 3.67 12.28
CA PRO A 35 18.89 3.09 13.09
C PRO A 35 18.45 1.75 13.69
N ALA A 36 19.34 0.75 13.68
CA ALA A 36 19.07 -0.57 14.24
C ALA A 36 18.93 -0.57 15.78
N ALA A 37 19.61 0.33 16.49
CA ALA A 37 19.54 0.40 17.96
C ALA A 37 18.21 0.98 18.50
N SER A 38 17.48 1.79 17.73
CA SER A 38 16.32 2.52 18.23
C SER A 38 15.32 2.82 17.13
N ALA A 39 14.53 1.83 16.70
CA ALA A 39 13.39 2.10 15.83
C ALA A 39 12.04 2.10 16.59
N ALA A 40 11.94 1.44 17.77
CA ALA A 40 10.72 1.44 18.56
C ALA A 40 10.92 2.02 19.97
N GLY A 41 10.15 3.07 20.25
CA GLY A 41 10.07 3.70 21.57
C GLY A 41 9.13 4.91 21.68
N GLY A 42 8.32 5.23 20.66
CA GLY A 42 7.53 6.46 20.70
C GLY A 42 6.37 6.55 19.71
N SER A 43 5.57 7.60 19.91
CA SER A 43 4.56 8.12 19.00
C SER A 43 5.12 8.30 17.57
N PRO A 44 4.26 8.42 16.54
CA PRO A 44 4.70 8.57 15.14
C PRO A 44 5.77 9.65 14.91
N GLU A 45 5.69 10.76 15.63
CA GLU A 45 6.69 11.86 15.61
C GLU A 45 8.10 11.48 16.10
N LYS A 46 8.27 10.31 16.71
CA LYS A 46 9.53 9.88 17.32
C LYS A 46 10.27 8.79 16.54
N VAL A 47 9.76 8.34 15.38
CA VAL A 47 10.49 7.36 14.57
C VAL A 47 11.70 8.03 13.94
N PRO A 48 12.94 7.63 14.28
CA PRO A 48 14.13 8.35 13.82
C PRO A 48 14.51 7.93 12.40
N VAL A 49 13.92 8.61 11.40
CA VAL A 49 14.27 8.42 9.99
C VAL A 49 15.62 9.10 9.70
N LEU A 50 16.66 8.32 9.44
CA LEU A 50 18.00 8.81 9.08
C LEU A 50 18.02 9.38 7.66
N ALA A 51 17.32 8.70 6.75
CA ALA A 51 17.24 9.10 5.35
C ALA A 51 15.96 8.59 4.68
N ARG A 52 15.58 9.30 3.62
CA ARG A 52 14.46 8.96 2.74
C ARG A 52 14.85 9.19 1.27
N ALA A 53 14.50 8.25 0.41
CA ALA A 53 14.66 8.35 -1.04
C ALA A 53 13.35 7.95 -1.73
N VAL A 54 13.12 8.52 -2.93
CA VAL A 54 11.93 8.27 -3.73
C VAL A 54 12.33 8.04 -5.17
N ALA A 55 11.74 7.03 -5.80
CA ALA A 55 11.88 6.74 -7.21
C ALA A 55 10.49 6.48 -7.85
N GLY A 56 10.49 6.16 -9.14
CA GLY A 56 9.27 5.88 -9.91
C GLY A 56 8.59 4.55 -9.57
N CYS A 57 7.81 4.03 -10.51
CA CYS A 57 7.07 2.78 -10.37
C CYS A 57 8.01 1.56 -10.26
N SER A 58 7.77 0.69 -9.28
CA SER A 58 8.44 -0.61 -9.14
C SER A 58 7.49 -1.81 -9.27
N ASN A 59 6.25 -1.56 -9.70
CA ASN A 59 5.33 -2.65 -10.02
C ASN A 59 5.71 -3.32 -11.34
N HIS A 60 6.22 -4.56 -11.27
CA HIS A 60 6.65 -5.32 -12.44
C HIS A 60 5.52 -5.55 -13.45
N ASN A 61 4.26 -5.59 -13.03
CA ASN A 61 3.11 -5.74 -13.96
C ASN A 61 2.87 -4.47 -14.78
N SER A 62 3.35 -3.32 -14.31
CA SER A 62 3.20 -2.03 -14.98
C SER A 62 4.40 -1.70 -15.87
N VAL A 63 5.64 -1.91 -15.38
CA VAL A 63 6.87 -1.47 -16.08
C VAL A 63 7.80 -2.61 -16.52
N GLY A 64 7.46 -3.86 -16.21
CA GLY A 64 8.33 -5.01 -16.44
C GLY A 64 9.36 -5.23 -15.33
N GLU A 65 9.95 -6.43 -15.30
CA GLU A 65 10.82 -6.86 -14.20
C GLU A 65 12.16 -6.11 -14.13
N ILE A 66 12.77 -5.79 -15.26
CA ILE A 66 14.09 -5.11 -15.30
C ILE A 66 13.97 -3.70 -14.72
N ALA A 67 13.05 -2.88 -15.27
CA ALA A 67 12.86 -1.51 -14.82
C ALA A 67 12.42 -1.43 -13.35
N ALA A 68 11.60 -2.38 -12.89
CA ALA A 68 11.22 -2.48 -11.48
C ALA A 68 12.44 -2.73 -10.57
N ARG A 69 13.33 -3.65 -10.94
CA ARG A 69 14.56 -3.92 -10.19
C ARG A 69 15.49 -2.71 -10.16
N GLU A 70 15.76 -2.08 -11.30
CA GLU A 70 16.60 -0.88 -11.38
C GLU A 70 16.09 0.24 -10.47
N THR A 71 14.76 0.46 -10.45
CA THR A 71 14.11 1.43 -9.56
C THR A 71 14.34 1.11 -8.08
N LEU A 72 14.22 -0.17 -7.69
CA LEU A 72 14.44 -0.62 -6.32
C LEU A 72 15.91 -0.50 -5.90
N GLU A 73 16.86 -0.88 -6.76
CA GLU A 73 18.30 -0.73 -6.48
C GLU A 73 18.67 0.75 -6.31
N GLN A 74 18.21 1.60 -7.22
CA GLN A 74 18.45 3.03 -7.18
C GLN A 74 17.95 3.64 -5.86
N VAL A 75 16.69 3.37 -5.48
CA VAL A 75 16.10 4.00 -4.30
C VAL A 75 16.76 3.52 -2.99
N MET A 76 17.17 2.25 -2.92
CA MET A 76 17.91 1.72 -1.77
C MET A 76 19.31 2.32 -1.66
N ALA A 77 20.04 2.40 -2.78
CA ALA A 77 21.37 3.00 -2.82
C ALA A 77 21.33 4.49 -2.46
N GLU A 78 20.34 5.24 -2.94
CA GLU A 78 20.16 6.65 -2.60
C GLU A 78 19.84 6.86 -1.12
N ALA A 79 18.97 6.02 -0.53
CA ALA A 79 18.66 6.08 0.90
C ALA A 79 19.89 5.80 1.78
N LEU A 80 20.70 4.79 1.42
CA LEU A 80 21.94 4.47 2.11
C LEU A 80 22.96 5.60 2.02
N SER A 81 23.16 6.14 0.80
CA SER A 81 24.05 7.27 0.56
C SER A 81 23.68 8.50 1.40
N LYS A 82 22.40 8.86 1.44
CA LYS A 82 21.89 9.97 2.27
C LYS A 82 22.04 9.71 3.77
N ALA A 83 21.95 8.45 4.20
CA ALA A 83 22.17 8.06 5.60
C ALA A 83 23.65 8.02 5.99
N GLY A 84 24.58 8.17 5.05
CA GLY A 84 26.02 7.97 5.28
C GLY A 84 26.36 6.52 5.63
N ALA A 85 25.55 5.56 5.18
CA ALA A 85 25.71 4.14 5.44
C ALA A 85 26.07 3.38 4.16
N ASP A 86 26.80 2.28 4.30
CA ASP A 86 27.08 1.35 3.21
C ASP A 86 26.28 0.04 3.39
N HIS A 87 26.39 -0.87 2.42
CA HIS A 87 25.69 -2.16 2.44
C HIS A 87 26.12 -3.05 3.63
N SER A 88 27.31 -2.84 4.21
CA SER A 88 27.83 -3.62 5.34
C SER A 88 27.25 -3.18 6.70
N ALA A 89 26.74 -1.94 6.76
CA ALA A 89 26.03 -1.41 7.92
C ALA A 89 24.56 -1.89 7.98
N VAL A 90 24.01 -2.43 6.90
CA VAL A 90 22.61 -2.90 6.86
C VAL A 90 22.45 -4.16 7.70
N ARG A 91 21.43 -4.20 8.55
CA ARG A 91 21.11 -5.37 9.39
C ARG A 91 19.89 -6.11 8.87
N ALA A 92 18.90 -5.37 8.40
CA ALA A 92 17.73 -5.95 7.74
C ALA A 92 17.13 -5.03 6.69
N VAL A 93 16.45 -5.64 5.73
CA VAL A 93 15.65 -4.97 4.70
C VAL A 93 14.25 -5.58 4.72
N CYS A 94 13.21 -4.74 4.86
CA CYS A 94 11.85 -5.12 4.50
C CYS A 94 11.50 -4.46 3.17
N LEU A 95 11.23 -5.28 2.16
CA LEU A 95 10.78 -4.87 0.85
C LEU A 95 9.33 -5.26 0.69
N ALA A 96 8.43 -4.29 0.82
CA ALA A 96 7.01 -4.45 0.60
C ALA A 96 6.64 -3.86 -0.76
N VAL A 97 6.26 -4.72 -1.72
CA VAL A 97 6.01 -4.25 -3.09
C VAL A 97 4.75 -4.86 -3.67
N SER A 98 4.01 -4.01 -4.41
CA SER A 98 2.83 -4.42 -5.16
C SER A 98 3.18 -5.53 -6.16
N GLY A 99 2.35 -6.56 -6.20
CA GLY A 99 2.52 -7.70 -7.10
C GLY A 99 3.25 -8.90 -6.49
N VAL A 100 3.78 -8.81 -5.26
CA VAL A 100 4.20 -9.99 -4.50
C VAL A 100 2.97 -10.69 -3.96
N ASN A 101 2.56 -11.76 -4.65
CA ASN A 101 1.31 -12.47 -4.36
C ASN A 101 1.52 -13.97 -4.11
N HIS A 102 2.60 -14.55 -4.65
CA HIS A 102 2.90 -15.96 -4.51
C HIS A 102 4.27 -16.19 -3.83
N PRO A 103 4.46 -17.33 -3.16
CA PRO A 103 5.76 -17.70 -2.59
C PRO A 103 6.92 -17.67 -3.59
N THR A 104 6.64 -17.94 -4.87
CA THR A 104 7.61 -17.86 -5.97
C THR A 104 8.08 -16.43 -6.23
N ASP A 105 7.18 -15.43 -6.14
CA ASP A 105 7.53 -14.01 -6.28
C ASP A 105 8.45 -13.60 -5.13
N LYS A 106 8.07 -13.98 -3.90
CA LYS A 106 8.86 -13.75 -2.68
C LYS A 106 10.26 -14.34 -2.83
N GLN A 107 10.37 -15.60 -3.27
CA GLN A 107 11.66 -16.27 -3.40
C GLN A 107 12.55 -15.65 -4.48
N ARG A 108 11.98 -15.22 -5.60
CA ARG A 108 12.71 -14.54 -6.68
C ARG A 108 13.35 -13.24 -6.18
N ILE A 109 12.58 -12.41 -5.47
CA ILE A 109 13.06 -11.16 -4.89
C ILE A 109 14.10 -11.43 -3.79
N LEU A 110 13.87 -12.43 -2.93
CA LEU A 110 14.84 -12.83 -1.91
C LEU A 110 16.18 -13.26 -2.51
N ASN A 111 16.19 -13.99 -3.62
CA ASN A 111 17.42 -14.38 -4.30
C ASN A 111 18.16 -13.14 -4.83
N TRP A 112 17.45 -12.24 -5.48
CA TRP A 112 18.03 -10.99 -6.00
C TRP A 112 18.60 -10.10 -4.88
N LEU A 113 17.91 -9.96 -3.73
CA LEU A 113 18.45 -9.20 -2.59
C LEU A 113 19.75 -9.79 -2.04
N ARG A 114 19.94 -11.11 -2.09
CA ARG A 114 21.19 -11.78 -1.68
C ARG A 114 22.36 -11.51 -2.61
N ASP A 115 22.10 -11.11 -3.86
CA ASP A 115 23.15 -10.72 -4.80
C ASP A 115 23.64 -9.28 -4.55
N ILE A 116 22.82 -8.45 -3.90
CA ILE A 116 23.11 -7.03 -3.60
C ILE A 116 23.76 -6.86 -2.23
N PHE A 117 23.24 -7.57 -1.23
CA PHE A 117 23.57 -7.33 0.18
C PHE A 117 24.45 -8.44 0.77
N PRO A 118 25.30 -8.12 1.77
CA PRO A 118 26.09 -9.12 2.49
C PRO A 118 25.25 -10.23 3.12
N SER A 119 25.85 -11.40 3.32
CA SER A 119 25.16 -12.61 3.82
C SER A 119 24.58 -12.51 5.23
N HIS A 120 25.00 -11.52 6.03
CA HIS A 120 24.48 -11.29 7.38
C HIS A 120 23.13 -10.54 7.38
N VAL A 121 22.78 -9.89 6.27
CA VAL A 121 21.55 -9.09 6.17
C VAL A 121 20.33 -9.99 6.17
N LYS A 122 19.34 -9.64 6.99
CA LYS A 122 18.02 -10.32 7.01
C LYS A 122 17.08 -9.67 6.00
N PHE A 123 16.36 -10.48 5.23
CA PHE A 123 15.41 -9.99 4.22
C PHE A 123 13.99 -10.42 4.57
N TYR A 124 13.09 -9.45 4.53
CA TYR A 124 11.65 -9.64 4.61
C TYR A 124 11.06 -9.12 3.31
N VAL A 125 10.33 -9.96 2.59
CA VAL A 125 9.70 -9.59 1.32
C VAL A 125 8.21 -9.80 1.48
N GLU A 126 7.46 -8.71 1.41
CA GLU A 126 6.03 -8.70 1.72
C GLU A 126 5.22 -8.02 0.61
N ASN A 127 3.91 -8.20 0.68
CA ASN A 127 2.98 -7.41 -0.10
C ASN A 127 2.95 -5.95 0.44
N ASP A 128 2.74 -4.97 -0.42
CA ASP A 128 2.63 -3.54 -0.06
C ASP A 128 1.58 -3.29 1.03
N ALA A 129 0.47 -4.05 1.03
CA ALA A 129 -0.53 -3.98 2.08
C ALA A 129 0.00 -4.32 3.48
N VAL A 130 1.05 -5.12 3.62
CA VAL A 130 1.66 -5.43 4.92
C VAL A 130 2.37 -4.20 5.49
N ALA A 131 3.09 -3.46 4.64
CA ALA A 131 3.74 -2.20 5.02
C ALA A 131 2.71 -1.11 5.35
N ALA A 132 1.64 -1.02 4.56
CA ALA A 132 0.54 -0.09 4.81
C ALA A 132 -0.19 -0.38 6.14
N LEU A 133 -0.45 -1.65 6.46
CA LEU A 133 -0.99 -2.01 7.77
C LEU A 133 -0.03 -1.58 8.88
N ALA A 134 1.25 -1.94 8.74
CA ALA A 134 2.27 -1.65 9.75
C ALA A 134 2.52 -0.15 9.97
N SER A 135 2.31 0.71 8.98
CA SER A 135 2.43 2.16 9.18
C SER A 135 1.30 2.73 10.04
N GLY A 136 0.09 2.17 9.94
CA GLY A 136 -1.03 2.57 10.80
C GLY A 136 -0.95 1.98 12.21
N THR A 137 -0.24 0.87 12.41
CA THR A 137 -0.16 0.14 13.69
C THR A 137 1.21 0.20 14.35
N MET A 138 2.12 1.04 13.83
CA MET A 138 3.49 1.22 14.33
C MET A 138 4.29 -0.10 14.40
N GLY A 139 4.28 -0.85 13.30
CA GLY A 139 5.07 -2.08 13.13
C GLY A 139 4.40 -3.34 13.67
N LYS A 140 3.12 -3.29 14.06
CA LYS A 140 2.36 -4.47 14.54
C LYS A 140 1.45 -5.04 13.45
N LEU A 141 1.54 -6.33 13.16
CA LEU A 141 0.62 -6.98 12.22
C LEU A 141 -0.62 -7.49 12.96
N HIS A 142 -1.60 -6.61 13.12
CA HIS A 142 -2.90 -6.93 13.71
C HIS A 142 -3.97 -5.99 13.12
N GLY A 143 -5.15 -6.53 12.84
CA GLY A 143 -6.30 -5.80 12.30
C GLY A 143 -6.44 -5.94 10.80
N CYS A 144 -7.00 -4.92 10.14
CA CYS A 144 -7.23 -4.90 8.70
C CYS A 144 -6.68 -3.61 8.10
N VAL A 145 -6.11 -3.68 6.92
CA VAL A 145 -5.84 -2.52 6.06
C VAL A 145 -6.79 -2.55 4.87
N LEU A 146 -7.26 -1.37 4.47
CA LEU A 146 -7.90 -1.11 3.20
C LEU A 146 -7.03 -0.13 2.41
N ILE A 147 -6.52 -0.59 1.27
CA ILE A 147 -5.87 0.27 0.29
C ILE A 147 -6.86 0.56 -0.82
N ALA A 148 -7.07 1.84 -1.17
CA ALA A 148 -7.72 2.23 -2.41
C ALA A 148 -6.96 3.39 -3.08
N GLY A 149 -6.16 3.04 -4.08
CA GLY A 149 -5.42 3.96 -4.95
C GLY A 149 -5.74 3.64 -6.40
N THR A 150 -4.74 3.46 -7.26
CA THR A 150 -4.95 2.96 -8.63
C THR A 150 -5.68 1.60 -8.63
N GLY A 151 -5.26 0.68 -7.76
CA GLY A 151 -5.93 -0.57 -7.43
C GLY A 151 -6.55 -0.53 -6.02
N THR A 152 -7.11 -1.65 -5.56
CA THR A 152 -7.61 -1.78 -4.19
C THR A 152 -7.33 -3.14 -3.60
N ILE A 153 -7.14 -3.23 -2.29
CA ILE A 153 -7.01 -4.47 -1.55
C ILE A 153 -7.46 -4.26 -0.11
N ALA A 154 -8.18 -5.24 0.46
CA ALA A 154 -8.34 -5.38 1.89
C ALA A 154 -7.49 -6.57 2.38
N TYR A 155 -6.64 -6.36 3.38
CA TYR A 155 -5.78 -7.41 3.92
C TYR A 155 -5.75 -7.33 5.44
N GLY A 156 -5.86 -8.45 6.12
CA GLY A 156 -5.89 -8.48 7.58
C GLY A 156 -5.03 -9.57 8.18
N PHE A 157 -4.68 -9.34 9.45
CA PHE A 157 -3.85 -10.21 10.27
C PHE A 157 -4.43 -10.31 11.67
N THR A 158 -4.44 -11.51 12.22
CA THR A 158 -4.72 -11.76 13.64
C THR A 158 -3.42 -11.79 14.43
N GLU A 159 -3.47 -11.63 15.76
CA GLU A 159 -2.26 -11.62 16.60
C GLU A 159 -1.47 -12.94 16.56
N ASP A 160 -2.15 -14.06 16.29
CA ASP A 160 -1.56 -15.39 16.08
C ASP A 160 -1.00 -15.60 14.65
N GLY A 161 -1.03 -14.56 13.80
CA GLY A 161 -0.41 -14.56 12.49
C GLY A 161 -1.25 -15.17 11.35
N ARG A 162 -2.54 -15.48 11.58
CA ARG A 162 -3.44 -15.84 10.47
C ARG A 162 -3.72 -14.60 9.63
N GLU A 163 -3.85 -14.81 8.34
CA GLU A 163 -4.02 -13.74 7.37
C GLU A 163 -5.18 -14.01 6.41
N ALA A 164 -5.79 -12.96 5.89
CA ALA A 164 -6.84 -13.09 4.89
C ALA A 164 -6.95 -11.83 4.03
N ARG A 165 -7.02 -12.01 2.70
CA ARG A 165 -7.13 -10.92 1.72
C ARG A 165 -8.44 -10.93 0.93
N ALA A 166 -8.97 -9.79 0.55
CA ALA A 166 -10.10 -9.62 -0.35
C ALA A 166 -9.82 -8.47 -1.34
N ALA A 167 -10.41 -8.52 -2.54
CA ALA A 167 -10.00 -7.70 -3.68
C ALA A 167 -8.49 -7.86 -4.01
N GLY A 168 -7.89 -6.92 -4.75
CA GLY A 168 -6.48 -6.95 -5.13
C GLY A 168 -6.18 -7.95 -6.25
N ALA A 169 -7.22 -8.33 -7.00
CA ALA A 169 -7.10 -9.26 -8.13
C ALA A 169 -6.83 -8.53 -9.45
N GLY A 170 -6.86 -7.19 -9.45
CA GLY A 170 -6.72 -6.35 -10.61
C GLY A 170 -8.07 -5.91 -11.19
N PRO A 171 -8.07 -4.91 -12.08
CA PRO A 171 -9.28 -4.23 -12.54
C PRO A 171 -10.23 -5.12 -13.35
N VAL A 172 -9.70 -6.14 -14.03
CA VAL A 172 -10.51 -7.11 -14.79
C VAL A 172 -11.31 -8.03 -13.86
N LEU A 173 -10.82 -8.27 -12.65
CA LEU A 173 -11.33 -9.29 -11.73
C LEU A 173 -12.15 -8.72 -10.57
N GLY A 174 -12.46 -7.42 -10.56
CA GLY A 174 -13.44 -6.86 -9.63
C GLY A 174 -12.94 -5.79 -8.68
N ASP A 175 -11.79 -5.17 -8.93
CA ASP A 175 -11.29 -4.02 -8.14
C ASP A 175 -12.11 -2.72 -8.42
N TRP A 176 -13.45 -2.79 -8.41
CA TRP A 176 -14.37 -1.70 -8.79
C TRP A 176 -14.40 -0.53 -7.78
N GLY A 177 -13.95 -0.77 -6.55
CA GLY A 177 -13.70 0.25 -5.53
C GLY A 177 -12.41 1.06 -5.74
N SER A 178 -11.52 0.60 -6.63
CA SER A 178 -10.25 1.28 -6.92
C SER A 178 -10.45 2.54 -7.77
N GLY A 179 -9.42 3.38 -7.85
CA GLY A 179 -9.43 4.55 -8.72
C GLY A 179 -9.55 4.18 -10.20
N TYR A 180 -8.91 3.09 -10.64
CA TYR A 180 -9.15 2.56 -11.98
C TYR A 180 -10.62 2.13 -12.14
N GLY A 181 -11.15 1.38 -11.18
CA GLY A 181 -12.54 0.89 -11.21
C GLY A 181 -13.58 2.01 -11.29
N ILE A 182 -13.41 3.06 -10.49
CA ILE A 182 -14.25 4.27 -10.51
C ILE A 182 -14.18 4.95 -11.89
N ALA A 183 -12.97 5.22 -12.38
CA ALA A 183 -12.77 5.92 -13.65
C ALA A 183 -13.22 5.10 -14.87
N ALA A 184 -12.99 3.79 -14.88
CA ALA A 184 -13.44 2.90 -15.95
C ALA A 184 -14.97 2.84 -16.04
N GLN A 185 -15.67 2.83 -14.90
CA GLN A 185 -17.13 2.95 -14.86
C GLN A 185 -17.59 4.30 -15.40
N ALA A 186 -16.89 5.39 -15.09
CA ALA A 186 -17.21 6.72 -15.62
C ALA A 186 -17.00 6.81 -17.14
N LEU A 187 -15.88 6.31 -17.67
CA LEU A 187 -15.65 6.22 -19.11
C LEU A 187 -16.73 5.37 -19.81
N THR A 188 -17.10 4.25 -19.20
CA THR A 188 -18.19 3.40 -19.69
C THR A 188 -19.52 4.15 -19.69
N ALA A 189 -19.80 4.96 -18.66
CA ALA A 189 -21.00 5.78 -18.59
C ALA A 189 -21.06 6.84 -19.69
N VAL A 190 -19.94 7.50 -20.01
CA VAL A 190 -19.84 8.46 -21.12
C VAL A 190 -20.17 7.78 -22.46
N ILE A 191 -19.59 6.63 -22.75
CA ILE A 191 -19.88 5.89 -23.98
C ILE A 191 -21.36 5.47 -24.05
N ARG A 192 -21.92 4.99 -22.94
CA ARG A 192 -23.34 4.60 -22.88
C ARG A 192 -24.28 5.79 -23.06
N ALA A 193 -23.95 6.96 -22.51
CA ALA A 193 -24.71 8.17 -22.72
C ALA A 193 -24.67 8.61 -24.20
N HIS A 194 -23.49 8.49 -24.82
CA HIS A 194 -23.28 8.83 -26.23
C HIS A 194 -24.04 7.93 -27.19
N ASP A 195 -24.02 6.60 -26.98
CA ASP A 195 -24.68 5.62 -27.84
C ASP A 195 -26.16 5.36 -27.50
N GLY A 196 -26.70 6.08 -26.50
CA GLY A 196 -28.10 6.03 -26.10
C GLY A 196 -28.49 4.84 -25.20
N ARG A 197 -27.53 4.01 -24.74
CA ARG A 197 -27.78 2.91 -23.79
C ARG A 197 -27.82 3.35 -22.32
N GLY A 198 -27.39 4.58 -22.02
CA GLY A 198 -27.32 5.16 -20.68
C GLY A 198 -28.03 6.51 -20.61
N PRO A 199 -28.32 6.99 -19.39
CA PRO A 199 -28.85 8.34 -19.20
C PRO A 199 -27.79 9.39 -19.57
N PRO A 200 -28.21 10.63 -19.88
CA PRO A 200 -27.29 11.77 -19.97
C PRO A 200 -26.49 11.96 -18.68
N THR A 201 -25.26 12.45 -18.80
CA THR A 201 -24.37 12.71 -17.66
C THR A 201 -23.38 13.83 -17.97
N ASN A 202 -23.12 14.68 -16.99
CA ASN A 202 -22.13 15.75 -17.02
C ASN A 202 -20.71 15.19 -17.16
N LEU A 203 -20.49 13.91 -16.78
CA LEU A 203 -19.22 13.21 -17.00
C LEU A 203 -18.77 13.27 -18.47
N SER A 204 -19.72 13.33 -19.42
CA SER A 204 -19.40 13.40 -20.85
C SER A 204 -18.59 14.64 -21.17
N GLU A 205 -19.09 15.82 -20.82
CA GLU A 205 -18.41 17.09 -21.07
C GLU A 205 -17.14 17.21 -20.22
N SER A 206 -17.23 16.92 -18.91
CA SER A 206 -16.10 17.09 -17.99
C SER A 206 -14.90 16.20 -18.31
N ILE A 207 -15.12 14.96 -18.75
CA ILE A 207 -14.02 14.05 -19.13
C ILE A 207 -13.43 14.46 -20.49
N LEU A 208 -14.26 14.78 -21.49
CA LEU A 208 -13.78 15.21 -22.80
C LEU A 208 -12.92 16.48 -22.69
N ASP A 209 -13.36 17.46 -21.90
CA ASP A 209 -12.62 18.70 -21.65
C ASP A 209 -11.27 18.43 -20.99
N LYS A 210 -11.22 17.55 -19.96
CA LYS A 210 -9.96 17.16 -19.33
C LYS A 210 -8.99 16.56 -20.34
N LEU A 211 -9.51 15.66 -21.17
CA LEU A 211 -8.72 14.88 -22.12
C LEU A 211 -8.43 15.64 -23.41
N LYS A 212 -9.04 16.82 -23.59
CA LYS A 212 -8.98 17.64 -24.81
C LYS A 212 -9.44 16.87 -26.05
N LEU A 213 -10.53 16.12 -25.90
CA LEU A 213 -11.15 15.32 -26.96
C LEU A 213 -12.39 16.03 -27.49
N SER A 214 -12.64 15.92 -28.79
CA SER A 214 -13.76 16.64 -29.42
C SER A 214 -15.07 15.87 -29.39
N SER A 215 -15.02 14.54 -29.21
CA SER A 215 -16.19 13.68 -29.12
C SER A 215 -15.93 12.41 -28.29
N PRO A 216 -16.99 11.75 -27.78
CA PRO A 216 -16.88 10.45 -27.12
C PRO A 216 -16.25 9.35 -27.97
N ASP A 217 -16.35 9.40 -29.30
CA ASP A 217 -15.72 8.41 -30.20
C ASP A 217 -14.19 8.38 -30.05
N GLU A 218 -13.56 9.52 -29.76
CA GLU A 218 -12.11 9.63 -29.57
C GLU A 218 -11.62 8.92 -28.29
N LEU A 219 -12.51 8.61 -27.34
CA LEU A 219 -12.17 7.88 -26.13
C LEU A 219 -11.65 6.47 -26.43
N ILE A 220 -12.07 5.85 -27.53
CA ILE A 220 -11.56 4.53 -27.96
C ILE A 220 -10.05 4.65 -28.21
N GLY A 221 -9.66 5.58 -29.08
CA GLY A 221 -8.25 5.83 -29.41
C GLY A 221 -7.45 6.22 -28.17
N TRP A 222 -7.99 7.12 -27.34
CA TRP A 222 -7.35 7.54 -26.10
C TRP A 222 -7.13 6.36 -25.13
N THR A 223 -8.12 5.47 -24.96
CA THR A 223 -8.05 4.35 -24.01
C THR A 223 -7.03 3.31 -24.42
N TYR A 224 -7.01 2.92 -25.70
CA TYR A 224 -6.11 1.87 -26.19
C TYR A 224 -4.70 2.35 -26.54
N ALA A 225 -4.46 3.66 -26.62
CA ALA A 225 -3.13 4.22 -26.87
C ALA A 225 -2.14 4.01 -25.71
N ASP A 226 -2.62 3.83 -24.48
CA ASP A 226 -1.78 3.62 -23.30
C ASP A 226 -2.53 2.76 -22.26
N PRO A 227 -2.03 1.55 -21.94
CA PRO A 227 -2.67 0.62 -21.01
C PRO A 227 -2.46 0.98 -19.53
N SER A 228 -1.82 2.11 -19.22
CA SER A 228 -1.52 2.54 -17.85
C SER A 228 -2.76 2.69 -16.98
N TRP A 229 -2.84 1.89 -15.91
CA TRP A 229 -3.95 1.98 -14.95
C TRP A 229 -3.97 3.31 -14.22
N ALA A 230 -2.80 3.88 -13.93
CA ALA A 230 -2.69 5.16 -13.24
C ALA A 230 -3.26 6.32 -14.08
N ARG A 231 -3.12 6.24 -15.41
CA ARG A 231 -3.69 7.23 -16.35
C ARG A 231 -5.21 7.22 -16.32
N ILE A 232 -5.82 6.04 -16.25
CA ILE A 232 -7.28 5.90 -16.09
C ILE A 232 -7.71 6.40 -14.71
N ALA A 233 -7.05 5.93 -13.64
CA ALA A 233 -7.36 6.32 -12.26
C ALA A 233 -7.25 7.84 -12.01
N ALA A 234 -6.42 8.56 -12.78
CA ALA A 234 -6.30 10.01 -12.70
C ALA A 234 -7.59 10.78 -13.05
N LEU A 235 -8.63 10.11 -13.56
CA LEU A 235 -9.95 10.70 -13.82
C LEU A 235 -10.87 10.73 -12.59
N VAL A 236 -10.53 10.04 -11.49
CA VAL A 236 -11.34 10.01 -10.25
C VAL A 236 -11.75 11.40 -9.75
N PRO A 237 -10.87 12.43 -9.73
CA PRO A 237 -11.26 13.77 -9.28
C PRO A 237 -12.41 14.38 -10.10
N ILE A 238 -12.53 14.04 -11.39
CA ILE A 238 -13.63 14.51 -12.24
C ILE A 238 -14.92 13.83 -11.83
N VAL A 239 -14.88 12.51 -11.58
CA VAL A 239 -16.05 11.74 -11.12
C VAL A 239 -16.55 12.30 -9.79
N VAL A 240 -15.64 12.63 -8.87
CA VAL A 240 -15.97 13.27 -7.60
C VAL A 240 -16.60 14.65 -7.82
N SER A 241 -15.99 15.52 -8.64
CA SER A 241 -16.54 16.86 -8.94
C SER A 241 -17.94 16.78 -9.55
N SER A 242 -18.15 15.91 -10.54
CA SER A 242 -19.47 15.74 -11.16
C SER A 242 -20.51 15.24 -10.15
N ALA A 243 -20.14 14.34 -9.24
CA ALA A 243 -21.04 13.89 -8.18
C ALA A 243 -21.39 15.02 -7.19
N GLU A 244 -20.41 15.84 -6.81
CA GLU A 244 -20.59 17.03 -5.96
C GLU A 244 -21.49 18.09 -6.62
N GLU A 245 -21.48 18.18 -7.95
CA GLU A 245 -22.36 19.03 -8.77
C GLU A 245 -23.77 18.43 -8.97
N GLY A 246 -24.04 17.24 -8.44
CA GLY A 246 -25.35 16.60 -8.47
C GLY A 246 -25.58 15.63 -9.64
N ASP A 247 -24.55 15.23 -10.37
CA ASP A 247 -24.67 14.20 -11.41
C ASP A 247 -25.04 12.84 -10.80
N GLU A 248 -26.22 12.32 -11.15
CA GLU A 248 -26.76 11.07 -10.58
C GLU A 248 -25.92 9.83 -10.97
N VAL A 249 -25.32 9.84 -12.16
CA VAL A 249 -24.52 8.72 -12.66
C VAL A 249 -23.20 8.64 -11.89
N ALA A 250 -22.52 9.77 -11.70
CA ALA A 250 -21.32 9.88 -10.89
C ALA A 250 -21.59 9.51 -9.43
N ASN A 251 -22.69 10.02 -8.85
CA ASN A 251 -23.12 9.65 -7.49
C ASN A 251 -23.32 8.14 -7.34
N LYS A 252 -23.95 7.49 -8.32
CA LYS A 252 -24.16 6.04 -8.33
C LYS A 252 -22.85 5.27 -8.43
N ILE A 253 -21.93 5.68 -9.31
CA ILE A 253 -20.61 5.06 -9.44
C ILE A 253 -19.87 5.09 -8.10
N LEU A 254 -19.79 6.26 -7.46
CA LEU A 254 -19.07 6.40 -6.20
C LEU A 254 -19.75 5.65 -5.05
N SER A 255 -21.09 5.59 -5.04
CA SER A 255 -21.85 4.82 -4.03
C SER A 255 -21.58 3.31 -4.17
N ASN A 256 -21.61 2.78 -5.39
CA ASN A 256 -21.27 1.38 -5.64
C ASN A 256 -19.82 1.07 -5.23
N SER A 257 -18.88 1.97 -5.55
CA SER A 257 -17.47 1.80 -5.15
C SER A 257 -17.29 1.81 -3.63
N VAL A 258 -18.06 2.61 -2.87
CA VAL A 258 -18.08 2.55 -1.40
C VAL A 258 -18.53 1.18 -0.89
N GLU A 259 -19.57 0.60 -1.48
CA GLU A 259 -20.09 -0.71 -1.11
C GLU A 259 -19.05 -1.81 -1.36
N GLU A 260 -18.42 -1.82 -2.54
CA GLU A 260 -17.35 -2.76 -2.90
C GLU A 260 -16.14 -2.71 -1.94
N LEU A 261 -15.72 -1.50 -1.56
CA LEU A 261 -14.65 -1.29 -0.59
C LEU A 261 -15.04 -1.80 0.80
N ALA A 262 -16.26 -1.52 1.25
CA ALA A 262 -16.76 -1.97 2.54
C ALA A 262 -16.89 -3.49 2.59
N ASP A 263 -17.44 -4.12 1.55
CA ASP A 263 -17.61 -5.57 1.43
C ASP A 263 -16.25 -6.29 1.46
N SER A 264 -15.23 -5.71 0.84
CA SER A 264 -13.85 -6.23 0.89
C SER A 264 -13.32 -6.29 2.33
N VAL A 265 -13.49 -5.22 3.11
CA VAL A 265 -13.10 -5.21 4.53
C VAL A 265 -13.94 -6.20 5.33
N ILE A 266 -15.26 -6.23 5.10
CA ILE A 266 -16.18 -7.12 5.81
C ILE A 266 -15.80 -8.59 5.59
N ALA A 267 -15.43 -8.96 4.36
CA ALA A 267 -14.98 -10.30 4.03
C ALA A 267 -13.69 -10.71 4.78
N VAL A 268 -12.74 -9.78 4.94
CA VAL A 268 -11.51 -10.01 5.72
C VAL A 268 -11.83 -10.18 7.21
N VAL A 269 -12.57 -9.23 7.79
CA VAL A 269 -12.91 -9.23 9.22
C VAL A 269 -13.65 -10.50 9.62
N ARG A 270 -14.61 -10.97 8.80
CA ARG A 270 -15.35 -12.22 9.07
C ARG A 270 -14.47 -13.46 9.03
N ARG A 271 -13.64 -13.62 7.99
CA ARG A 271 -12.77 -14.81 7.84
C ARG A 271 -11.74 -14.94 8.95
N LEU A 272 -11.24 -13.80 9.44
CA LEU A 272 -10.28 -13.76 10.52
C LEU A 272 -10.93 -13.73 11.91
N SER A 273 -12.23 -13.42 11.98
CA SER A 273 -12.96 -13.17 13.22
C SER A 273 -12.32 -12.04 14.05
N LEU A 274 -11.86 -10.97 13.38
CA LEU A 274 -11.19 -9.82 14.05
C LEU A 274 -12.12 -9.08 15.01
N CYS A 275 -13.43 -9.15 14.78
CA CYS A 275 -14.45 -8.56 15.64
C CYS A 275 -14.84 -9.45 16.84
N GLY A 276 -14.13 -10.56 17.08
CA GLY A 276 -14.46 -11.50 18.15
C GLY A 276 -15.75 -12.29 17.91
N LYS A 277 -16.09 -13.16 18.87
CA LYS A 277 -17.28 -14.03 18.79
C LYS A 277 -18.60 -13.25 18.80
N GLU A 278 -18.63 -12.12 19.49
CA GLU A 278 -19.83 -11.28 19.61
C GLU A 278 -19.89 -10.17 18.55
N GLY A 279 -18.88 -10.04 17.69
CA GLY A 279 -18.83 -9.02 16.63
C GLY A 279 -18.52 -7.60 17.12
N LYS A 280 -18.05 -7.43 18.35
CA LYS A 280 -17.85 -6.13 19.03
C LYS A 280 -16.41 -5.83 19.42
N ASP A 281 -15.50 -6.79 19.26
CA ASP A 281 -14.11 -6.58 19.66
C ASP A 281 -13.50 -5.47 18.81
N SER A 282 -12.64 -4.71 19.47
CA SER A 282 -11.90 -3.60 18.89
C SER A 282 -10.81 -4.12 17.95
N PHE A 283 -10.73 -3.60 16.73
CA PHE A 283 -9.61 -3.86 15.82
C PHE A 283 -9.24 -2.61 15.01
N PRO A 284 -7.95 -2.41 14.69
CA PRO A 284 -7.53 -1.31 13.84
C PRO A 284 -7.93 -1.59 12.39
N LEU A 285 -8.52 -0.58 11.74
CA LEU A 285 -8.80 -0.52 10.32
C LEU A 285 -7.93 0.56 9.70
N VAL A 286 -6.77 0.19 9.18
CA VAL A 286 -5.86 1.13 8.54
C VAL A 286 -6.37 1.46 7.14
N MET A 287 -6.44 2.74 6.78
CA MET A 287 -6.96 3.21 5.50
C MET A 287 -5.90 3.99 4.75
N VAL A 288 -5.56 3.55 3.53
CA VAL A 288 -4.47 4.11 2.72
C VAL A 288 -4.89 4.29 1.25
N GLY A 289 -4.37 5.31 0.60
CA GLY A 289 -4.50 5.53 -0.85
C GLY A 289 -5.40 6.71 -1.21
N GLY A 290 -5.11 7.31 -2.37
CA GLY A 290 -5.68 8.59 -2.80
C GLY A 290 -7.21 8.60 -2.97
N VAL A 291 -7.85 7.43 -3.16
CA VAL A 291 -9.33 7.36 -3.20
C VAL A 291 -9.94 7.57 -1.82
N LEU A 292 -9.20 7.27 -0.74
CA LEU A 292 -9.62 7.42 0.65
C LEU A 292 -9.15 8.75 1.28
N GLU A 293 -8.44 9.59 0.52
CA GLU A 293 -8.12 10.94 0.95
C GLU A 293 -9.39 11.80 0.96
N SER A 294 -9.46 12.76 1.89
CA SER A 294 -10.66 13.57 2.09
C SER A 294 -10.91 14.50 0.90
N ASN A 295 -11.99 14.26 0.16
CA ASN A 295 -12.52 15.18 -0.84
C ASN A 295 -13.50 16.17 -0.18
N LYS A 296 -13.57 17.40 -0.72
CA LYS A 296 -14.26 18.52 -0.05
C LYS A 296 -15.79 18.36 0.02
N GLY A 297 -16.42 17.58 -0.87
CA GLY A 297 -17.86 17.33 -0.88
C GLY A 297 -18.27 15.86 -0.90
N TRP A 298 -17.48 14.95 -1.47
CA TRP A 298 -17.76 13.50 -1.45
C TRP A 298 -16.75 12.66 -0.65
N ASP A 299 -17.01 12.50 0.65
CA ASP A 299 -16.15 11.75 1.57
C ASP A 299 -16.31 10.22 1.43
N ILE A 300 -15.56 9.62 0.49
CA ILE A 300 -15.53 8.17 0.26
C ILE A 300 -15.08 7.44 1.53
N ALA A 301 -14.02 7.90 2.20
CA ALA A 301 -13.48 7.25 3.38
C ALA A 301 -14.48 7.23 4.55
N GLY A 302 -15.15 8.35 4.81
CA GLY A 302 -16.20 8.43 5.82
C GLY A 302 -17.40 7.53 5.49
N LYS A 303 -17.81 7.46 4.21
CA LYS A 303 -18.91 6.56 3.77
C LYS A 303 -18.53 5.09 3.92
N VAL A 304 -17.33 4.67 3.51
CA VAL A 304 -16.81 3.31 3.71
C VAL A 304 -16.75 2.97 5.19
N THR A 305 -16.21 3.87 6.01
CA THR A 305 -16.18 3.73 7.47
C THR A 305 -17.57 3.53 8.03
N ASN A 306 -18.54 4.34 7.62
CA ASN A 306 -19.93 4.22 8.09
C ASN A 306 -20.56 2.88 7.70
N CYS A 307 -20.30 2.36 6.49
CA CYS A 307 -20.77 1.03 6.09
C CYS A 307 -20.17 -0.06 6.99
N ILE A 308 -18.86 0.01 7.25
CA ILE A 308 -18.16 -0.96 8.09
C ILE A 308 -18.63 -0.89 9.55
N SER A 309 -18.72 0.30 10.14
CA SER A 309 -19.10 0.49 11.55
C SER A 309 -20.55 0.07 11.86
N LYS A 310 -21.44 0.06 10.86
CA LYS A 310 -22.78 -0.52 11.00
C LYS A 310 -22.75 -2.03 11.22
N VAL A 311 -21.76 -2.71 10.65
CA VAL A 311 -21.58 -4.18 10.76
C VAL A 311 -20.66 -4.52 11.93
N PHE A 312 -19.60 -3.73 12.13
CA PHE A 312 -18.58 -3.92 13.17
C PHE A 312 -18.36 -2.62 13.95
N PRO A 313 -19.13 -2.38 15.03
CA PRO A 313 -18.98 -1.18 15.85
C PRO A 313 -17.60 -1.03 16.51
N GLY A 314 -16.83 -2.12 16.63
CA GLY A 314 -15.45 -2.13 17.14
C GLY A 314 -14.39 -1.81 16.07
N ALA A 315 -14.75 -1.50 14.83
CA ALA A 315 -13.79 -1.05 13.84
C ALA A 315 -13.24 0.33 14.25
N HIS A 316 -11.91 0.46 14.32
CA HIS A 316 -11.23 1.73 14.59
C HIS A 316 -10.47 2.19 13.36
N PRO A 317 -11.04 3.09 12.54
CA PRO A 317 -10.37 3.65 11.38
C PRO A 317 -9.11 4.40 11.77
N ILE A 318 -8.00 4.11 11.10
CA ILE A 318 -6.70 4.75 11.31
C ILE A 318 -6.21 5.26 9.96
N ARG A 319 -5.88 6.55 9.90
CA ARG A 319 -5.02 7.08 8.84
C ARG A 319 -3.58 7.06 9.36
N PRO A 320 -2.64 6.39 8.67
CA PRO A 320 -1.25 6.36 9.12
C PRO A 320 -0.67 7.77 9.26
N GLU A 321 0.05 8.00 10.36
CA GLU A 321 0.83 9.23 10.58
C GLU A 321 2.24 9.14 9.96
N VAL A 322 2.62 7.95 9.49
CA VAL A 322 3.88 7.69 8.79
C VAL A 322 3.64 6.96 7.47
N GLU A 323 4.57 7.09 6.53
CA GLU A 323 4.49 6.41 5.24
C GLU A 323 4.62 4.88 5.38
N PRO A 324 4.07 4.08 4.45
CA PRO A 324 4.21 2.62 4.48
C PRO A 324 5.66 2.13 4.51
N ALA A 325 6.60 2.84 3.86
CA ALA A 325 8.03 2.52 3.95
C ALA A 325 8.56 2.51 5.39
N VAL A 326 8.05 3.41 6.26
CA VAL A 326 8.35 3.40 7.70
C VAL A 326 7.74 2.18 8.37
N GLY A 327 6.51 1.82 8.02
CA GLY A 327 5.87 0.56 8.45
C GLY A 327 6.73 -0.66 8.10
N ALA A 328 7.23 -0.74 6.87
CA ALA A 328 8.15 -1.79 6.42
C ALA A 328 9.44 -1.82 7.26
N ALA A 329 10.08 -0.67 7.51
CA ALA A 329 11.28 -0.60 8.32
C ALA A 329 11.04 -1.06 9.77
N LEU A 330 9.91 -0.67 10.36
CA LEU A 330 9.51 -1.11 11.71
C LEU A 330 9.27 -2.62 11.77
N LEU A 331 8.69 -3.21 10.72
CA LEU A 331 8.54 -4.68 10.61
C LEU A 331 9.89 -5.39 10.56
N ALA A 332 10.81 -4.93 9.69
CA ALA A 332 12.15 -5.49 9.62
C ALA A 332 12.86 -5.40 10.98
N TRP A 333 12.78 -4.24 11.65
CA TRP A 333 13.39 -4.03 12.95
C TRP A 333 12.80 -4.95 14.04
N ASN A 334 11.46 -5.07 14.10
CA ASN A 334 10.77 -5.94 15.06
C ASN A 334 11.17 -7.41 14.88
N ASN A 335 11.23 -7.89 13.64
CA ASN A 335 11.58 -9.28 13.35
C ASN A 335 13.07 -9.54 13.58
N PHE A 336 13.96 -8.63 13.16
CA PHE A 336 15.39 -8.71 13.43
C PHE A 336 15.67 -8.86 14.94
N ASN A 337 15.04 -8.04 15.77
CA ASN A 337 15.22 -8.11 17.23
C ASN A 337 14.65 -9.39 17.86
N LYS A 338 13.58 -9.97 17.31
CA LYS A 338 13.05 -11.27 17.76
C LYS A 338 14.03 -12.39 17.44
N ASP A 339 14.57 -12.42 16.22
CA ASP A 339 15.54 -13.41 15.77
C ASP A 339 16.82 -13.37 16.62
N THR A 340 17.36 -12.18 16.90
CA THR A 340 18.57 -12.03 17.71
C THR A 340 18.36 -12.49 19.16
N LYS A 341 17.19 -12.22 19.76
CA LYS A 341 16.85 -12.69 21.11
C LYS A 341 16.72 -14.21 21.18
N LEU A 342 16.20 -14.85 20.13
CA LEU A 342 16.11 -16.32 20.04
C LEU A 342 17.50 -16.95 19.93
N CYS A 343 18.40 -16.37 19.15
CA CYS A 343 19.79 -16.84 19.00
C CYS A 343 20.63 -16.66 20.28
N ASN A 344 20.38 -15.61 21.07
CA ASN A 344 21.13 -15.33 22.30
C ASN A 344 20.55 -16.04 23.54
N GLY A 345 19.38 -16.68 23.42
CA GLY A 345 18.67 -17.38 24.49
C GLY A 345 18.86 -18.91 24.51
N SER A 346 19.73 -19.45 23.66
CA SER A 346 20.06 -20.88 23.53
C SER A 346 21.49 -21.18 23.96
#